data_AF-A0A438GXL4-F1
#
_entry.id   AF-A0A438GXL4-F1
#
_cell.length_a   1.000
_cell.length_b   1.000
_cell.length_c   1.000
_cell.angle_alpha   90.00
_cell.angle_beta   90.00
_cell.angle_gamma   90.00
#
_symmetry.space_group_name_H-M   'P 1'
#
loop_
_entity.id
_entity.type
_entity.pdbx_description
1 polymer ?
#
loop_
_entity_poly.entity_id
_entity_poly.type
_entity_poly.pdbx_seq_one_letter_code
_entity_poly.pdbx_strand_id
1 'polypeptide(L)'
;MGELWRLDWHLTMNHTQQLCSSVLTNCQTLKNLRQVHFYKEENKVKLHGIWASPYVKRVEMTLKLKGIFEYVEEDLRNKSQLLLQYNPVQKKVPVLIHNGKPIAESLIILEYIGETWKNGTPLLPQVSYKRAKVRFWVSFVQQELEKKGAYICIRACPL
;
A
#
# COMPACT_ATOMS: atom_id res chain seq x y z
N MET A 1 -26.63 -9.24 73.89
CA MET A 1 -25.55 -10.21 74.19
C MET A 1 -25.58 -11.28 73.12
N GLY A 2 -24.48 -11.44 72.35
CA GLY A 2 -24.15 -12.59 71.47
C GLY A 2 -25.16 -12.88 70.36
N GLU A 3 -25.00 -12.48 69.10
CA GLU A 3 -23.88 -12.65 68.16
C GLU A 3 -23.48 -14.11 67.89
N LEU A 4 -23.40 -14.42 66.58
CA LEU A 4 -22.52 -15.42 65.96
C LEU A 4 -22.97 -16.86 66.24
N TRP A 5 -23.39 -17.67 65.27
CA TRP A 5 -22.50 -18.43 64.38
C TRP A 5 -23.29 -19.07 63.22
N ARG A 6 -24.09 -18.29 62.48
CA ARG A 6 -24.71 -18.82 61.26
C ARG A 6 -24.70 -17.83 60.09
N LEU A 7 -23.59 -17.10 59.96
CA LEU A 7 -23.27 -16.21 58.83
C LEU A 7 -21.84 -16.45 58.34
N ASP A 8 -21.46 -17.71 58.07
CA ASP A 8 -20.10 -18.01 57.62
C ASP A 8 -20.03 -19.06 56.49
N TRP A 9 -20.93 -18.95 55.52
CA TRP A 9 -20.82 -19.67 54.23
C TRP A 9 -21.12 -18.81 52.99
N HIS A 10 -21.61 -17.58 53.16
CA HIS A 10 -21.95 -16.69 52.03
C HIS A 10 -20.90 -15.60 51.74
N LEU A 11 -19.95 -15.32 52.64
CA LEU A 11 -18.92 -14.30 52.43
C LEU A 11 -17.63 -14.84 51.77
N THR A 12 -17.36 -16.14 51.86
CA THR A 12 -16.18 -16.78 51.25
C THR A 12 -16.37 -17.18 49.78
N MET A 13 -17.59 -17.13 49.24
CA MET A 13 -17.83 -17.34 47.79
C MET A 13 -17.83 -16.04 46.95
N ASN A 14 -17.82 -14.86 47.58
CA ASN A 14 -17.75 -13.59 46.83
C ASN A 14 -16.32 -13.11 46.55
N HIS A 15 -15.36 -13.49 47.38
CA HIS A 15 -13.98 -13.02 47.23
C HIS A 15 -13.17 -13.75 46.14
N THR A 16 -13.62 -14.95 45.73
CA THR A 16 -13.03 -15.71 44.63
C THR A 16 -13.74 -15.50 43.29
N GLN A 17 -14.97 -14.97 43.28
CA GLN A 17 -15.62 -14.54 42.03
C GLN A 17 -15.06 -13.21 41.50
N GLN A 18 -14.64 -12.29 42.35
CA GLN A 18 -14.06 -11.02 41.89
C GLN A 18 -12.66 -11.15 41.26
N LEU A 19 -11.90 -12.19 41.57
CA LEU A 19 -10.62 -12.47 40.90
C LEU A 19 -10.76 -13.32 39.63
N CYS A 20 -11.91 -13.97 39.40
CA CYS A 20 -12.19 -14.64 38.12
C CYS A 20 -12.85 -13.71 37.09
N SER A 21 -13.50 -12.61 37.50
CA SER A 21 -14.03 -11.62 36.56
C SER A 21 -12.94 -10.76 35.89
N SER A 22 -11.78 -10.55 36.54
CA SER A 22 -10.66 -9.80 35.96
C SER A 22 -9.81 -10.63 34.96
N VAL A 23 -9.97 -11.96 34.95
CA VAL A 23 -9.36 -12.84 33.94
C VAL A 23 -10.33 -13.09 32.76
N LEU A 24 -11.64 -12.94 32.95
CA LEU A 24 -12.65 -13.11 31.90
C LEU A 24 -12.99 -11.81 31.13
N THR A 25 -12.61 -10.63 31.60
CA THR A 25 -12.76 -9.38 30.82
C THR A 25 -11.70 -9.21 29.72
N ASN A 26 -10.74 -10.13 29.60
CA ASN A 26 -9.66 -10.03 28.61
C ASN A 26 -9.86 -10.94 27.37
N CYS A 27 -10.97 -11.69 27.30
CA CYS A 27 -11.28 -12.56 26.16
C CYS A 27 -11.99 -11.83 24.99
N GLN A 28 -12.54 -10.64 25.23
CA GLN A 28 -13.08 -9.77 24.16
C GLN A 28 -12.00 -8.90 23.50
N THR A 29 -10.97 -8.49 24.26
CA THR A 29 -9.84 -7.70 23.74
C THR A 29 -8.96 -8.51 22.79
N LEU A 30 -8.79 -9.81 23.01
CA LEU A 30 -8.04 -10.70 22.12
C LEU A 30 -8.77 -11.03 20.81
N LYS A 31 -10.11 -11.01 20.79
CA LYS A 31 -10.87 -11.13 19.54
C LYS A 31 -10.71 -9.87 18.68
N ASN A 32 -10.64 -8.69 19.30
CA ASN A 32 -10.31 -7.47 18.60
C ASN A 32 -8.86 -7.46 18.11
N LEU A 33 -7.86 -7.88 18.91
CA LEU A 33 -6.46 -7.93 18.49
C LEU A 33 -6.19 -8.91 17.32
N ARG A 34 -6.87 -10.06 17.29
CA ARG A 34 -6.76 -11.00 16.16
C ARG A 34 -7.42 -10.46 14.89
N GLN A 35 -8.46 -9.64 15.04
CA GLN A 35 -9.10 -8.94 13.93
C GLN A 35 -8.24 -7.75 13.46
N VAL A 36 -7.61 -6.96 14.35
CA VAL A 36 -6.74 -5.84 13.96
C VAL A 36 -5.48 -6.31 13.21
N HIS A 37 -4.96 -7.50 13.53
CA HIS A 37 -3.85 -8.10 12.76
C HIS A 37 -4.27 -8.63 11.38
N PHE A 38 -5.53 -9.00 11.20
CA PHE A 38 -6.04 -9.53 9.93
C PHE A 38 -6.54 -8.43 8.98
N TYR A 39 -6.96 -7.27 9.51
CA TYR A 39 -7.53 -6.16 8.73
C TYR A 39 -6.51 -5.12 8.21
N LYS A 40 -5.20 -5.42 8.20
CA LYS A 40 -4.16 -4.49 7.70
C LYS A 40 -3.48 -4.93 6.40
N GLU A 41 -3.85 -6.07 5.81
CA GLU A 41 -3.18 -6.59 4.61
C GLU A 41 -3.92 -6.38 3.28
N GLU A 42 -5.20 -5.99 3.29
CA GLU A 42 -5.92 -5.72 2.05
C GLU A 42 -5.63 -4.29 1.56
N ASN A 43 -4.88 -4.18 0.45
CA ASN A 43 -4.45 -2.96 -0.25
C ASN A 43 -3.11 -2.35 0.19
N LYS A 44 -2.10 -3.18 0.48
CA LYS A 44 -0.73 -2.67 0.59
C LYS A 44 -0.20 -2.36 -0.80
N VAL A 45 -0.12 -1.08 -1.14
CA VAL A 45 0.44 -0.60 -2.41
C VAL A 45 1.76 0.13 -2.15
N LYS A 46 2.83 -0.35 -2.79
CA LYS A 46 4.15 0.29 -2.78
C LYS A 46 4.58 0.69 -4.18
N LEU A 47 5.14 1.87 -4.33
CA LEU A 47 5.75 2.32 -5.59
C LEU A 47 7.26 2.44 -5.41
N HIS A 48 8.01 1.55 -6.08
CA HIS A 48 9.46 1.65 -6.19
C HIS A 48 9.84 2.58 -7.34
N GLY A 49 10.65 3.59 -7.07
CA GLY A 49 10.98 4.61 -8.06
C GLY A 49 12.14 5.51 -7.68
N ILE A 50 12.51 6.38 -8.62
CA ILE A 50 13.35 7.56 -8.34
C ILE A 50 12.52 8.83 -8.47
N TRP A 51 12.75 9.81 -7.61
CA TRP A 51 12.00 11.06 -7.62
C TRP A 51 12.09 11.82 -8.95
N ALA A 52 13.22 11.67 -9.66
CA ALA A 52 13.53 12.39 -10.90
C ALA A 52 13.00 11.70 -12.17
N SER A 53 12.47 10.47 -12.09
CA SER A 53 11.93 9.78 -13.27
C SER A 53 10.50 10.24 -13.57
N PRO A 54 10.19 10.73 -14.77
CA PRO A 54 8.81 11.07 -15.12
C PRO A 54 7.94 9.83 -15.33
N TYR A 55 8.53 8.68 -15.66
CA TYR A 55 7.81 7.41 -15.67
C TYR A 55 7.33 7.02 -14.27
N VAL A 56 8.12 7.36 -13.24
CA VAL A 56 7.69 7.22 -11.85
C VAL A 56 6.68 8.32 -11.51
N LYS A 57 6.93 9.57 -11.92
CA LYS A 57 6.10 10.72 -11.55
C LYS A 57 4.65 10.57 -12.01
N ARG A 58 4.43 10.07 -13.23
CA ARG A 58 3.07 9.82 -13.73
C ARG A 58 2.29 8.81 -12.89
N VAL A 59 2.95 7.75 -12.41
CA VAL A 59 2.35 6.72 -11.54
C VAL A 59 2.11 7.32 -10.16
N GLU A 60 3.12 8.00 -9.61
CA GLU A 60 3.03 8.69 -8.31
C GLU A 60 1.87 9.68 -8.28
N MET A 61 1.69 10.52 -9.31
CA MET A 61 0.57 11.46 -9.40
C MET A 61 -0.79 10.75 -9.39
N THR A 62 -0.90 9.65 -10.14
CA THR A 62 -2.15 8.87 -10.20
C THR A 62 -2.47 8.23 -8.86
N LEU A 63 -1.47 7.68 -8.18
CA LEU A 63 -1.65 7.10 -6.85
C LEU A 63 -1.92 8.16 -5.78
N LYS A 64 -1.34 9.37 -5.89
CA LYS A 64 -1.66 10.51 -5.01
C LYS A 64 -3.12 10.93 -5.12
N LEU A 65 -3.69 10.93 -6.33
CA LEU A 65 -5.12 11.19 -6.52
C LEU A 65 -6.01 10.15 -5.84
N LYS A 66 -5.49 8.93 -5.61
CA LYS A 66 -6.20 7.84 -4.95
C LYS A 66 -5.92 7.77 -3.44
N GLY A 67 -4.77 8.26 -2.98
CA GLY A 67 -4.40 8.32 -1.56
C GLY A 67 -4.02 6.97 -0.93
N ILE A 68 -3.54 6.00 -1.74
CA ILE A 68 -3.46 4.59 -1.34
C ILE A 68 -2.05 3.98 -1.38
N PHE A 69 -0.97 4.76 -1.43
CA PHE A 69 0.37 4.21 -1.67
C PHE A 69 1.46 4.69 -0.71
N GLU A 70 2.47 3.84 -0.53
CA GLU A 70 3.76 4.13 0.07
C GLU A 70 4.83 4.25 -1.03
N TYR A 71 5.69 5.25 -0.94
CA TYR A 71 6.77 5.45 -1.90
C TYR A 71 8.08 4.87 -1.37
N VAL A 72 8.82 4.16 -2.23
CA VAL A 72 10.14 3.59 -1.93
C VAL A 72 11.13 4.15 -2.94
N GLU A 73 12.06 4.98 -2.47
CA GLU A 73 13.15 5.51 -3.30
C GLU A 73 14.17 4.40 -3.59
N GLU A 74 14.54 4.25 -4.85
CA GLU A 74 15.53 3.29 -5.33
C GLU A 74 16.81 3.99 -5.77
N ASP A 75 17.97 3.44 -5.44
CA ASP A 75 19.22 3.87 -6.05
C ASP A 75 19.45 3.10 -7.35
N LEU A 76 19.44 3.78 -8.51
CA LEU A 76 19.67 3.12 -9.80
C LEU A 76 21.14 2.81 -10.08
N ARG A 77 22.08 3.40 -9.33
CA ARG A 77 23.51 3.06 -9.38
C ARG A 77 23.78 1.79 -8.58
N ASN A 78 23.09 1.62 -7.44
CA ASN A 78 23.14 0.44 -6.61
C ASN A 78 21.73 -0.12 -6.36
N LYS A 79 21.21 -0.86 -7.35
CA LYS A 79 19.83 -1.36 -7.35
C LYS A 79 19.58 -2.29 -6.18
N SER A 80 18.45 -2.09 -5.49
CA SER A 80 18.06 -2.98 -4.40
C SER A 80 17.80 -4.41 -4.91
N GLN A 81 18.05 -5.40 -4.04
CA GLN A 81 17.73 -6.80 -4.36
C GLN A 81 16.23 -6.99 -4.64
N LEU A 82 15.37 -6.24 -3.95
CA LEU A 82 13.93 -6.26 -4.16
C LEU A 82 13.55 -5.78 -5.57
N LEU A 83 14.14 -4.68 -6.05
CA LEU A 83 13.88 -4.18 -7.41
C LEU A 83 14.27 -5.22 -8.47
N LEU A 84 15.39 -5.91 -8.27
CA LEU A 84 15.85 -6.97 -9.16
C LEU A 84 14.94 -8.21 -9.12
N GLN A 85 14.39 -8.55 -7.95
CA GLN A 85 13.41 -9.63 -7.81
C GLN A 85 12.08 -9.29 -8.46
N TYR A 86 11.60 -8.05 -8.31
CA TYR A 86 10.31 -7.63 -8.83
C TYR A 86 10.30 -7.36 -10.34
N ASN A 87 11.42 -6.91 -10.91
CA ASN A 87 11.56 -6.69 -12.35
C ASN A 87 12.87 -7.30 -12.88
N PRO A 88 12.97 -8.64 -12.95
CA PRO A 88 14.21 -9.32 -13.34
C PRO A 88 14.59 -9.10 -14.80
N VAL A 89 13.60 -8.84 -15.67
CA VAL A 89 13.79 -8.65 -17.12
C VAL A 89 14.41 -7.30 -17.42
N GLN A 90 13.77 -6.21 -16.99
CA GLN A 90 14.21 -4.86 -17.36
C GLN A 90 15.04 -4.18 -16.28
N LYS A 91 14.87 -4.55 -15.01
CA LYS A 91 15.58 -3.95 -13.87
C LYS A 91 15.44 -2.43 -13.84
N LYS A 92 14.27 -1.92 -14.22
CA LYS A 92 13.92 -0.49 -14.32
C LYS A 92 12.78 -0.14 -13.39
N VAL A 93 12.67 1.16 -13.08
CA VAL A 93 11.56 1.77 -12.37
C VAL A 93 10.65 2.54 -13.33
N PRO A 94 9.35 2.74 -13.04
CA PRO A 94 8.63 2.35 -11.82
C PRO A 94 8.31 0.86 -11.72
N VAL A 95 8.19 0.37 -10.49
CA VAL A 95 7.56 -0.92 -10.17
C VAL A 95 6.53 -0.73 -9.08
N LEU A 96 5.27 -1.09 -9.36
CA LEU A 96 4.18 -1.08 -8.40
C LEU A 96 4.06 -2.46 -7.74
N ILE A 97 4.05 -2.53 -6.42
CA ILE A 97 3.76 -3.75 -5.66
C ILE A 97 2.38 -3.60 -5.06
N HIS A 98 1.42 -4.39 -5.53
CA HIS A 98 0.09 -4.45 -4.94
C HIS A 98 -0.13 -5.83 -4.30
N ASN A 99 -0.27 -5.87 -2.97
CA ASN A 99 -0.43 -7.10 -2.18
C ASN A 99 0.64 -8.16 -2.52
N GLY A 100 1.91 -7.70 -2.57
CA GLY A 100 3.07 -8.54 -2.88
C GLY A 100 3.27 -8.88 -4.35
N LYS A 101 2.35 -8.49 -5.24
CA LYS A 101 2.44 -8.79 -6.68
C LYS A 101 3.07 -7.60 -7.42
N PRO A 102 4.23 -7.78 -8.09
CA PRO A 102 4.89 -6.72 -8.82
C PRO A 102 4.25 -6.47 -10.19
N ILE A 103 4.20 -5.20 -10.59
CA ILE A 103 3.74 -4.73 -11.90
C ILE A 103 4.76 -3.69 -12.37
N ALA A 104 5.36 -3.94 -13.52
CA ALA A 104 6.31 -3.05 -14.17
C ALA A 104 5.65 -2.30 -15.34
N GLU A 105 6.39 -1.34 -15.92
CA GLU A 105 5.95 -0.42 -16.97
C GLU A 105 4.93 0.63 -16.54
N SER A 106 5.32 1.89 -16.64
CA SER A 106 4.49 3.01 -16.17
C SER A 106 3.12 3.06 -16.82
N LEU A 107 2.98 2.71 -18.11
CA LEU A 107 1.69 2.68 -18.81
C LEU A 107 0.80 1.54 -18.33
N ILE A 108 1.38 0.35 -18.18
CA ILE A 108 0.65 -0.84 -17.70
C ILE A 108 0.17 -0.60 -16.27
N ILE A 109 1.02 0.00 -15.43
CA ILE A 109 0.66 0.38 -14.05
C ILE A 109 -0.51 1.36 -14.03
N LEU A 110 -0.55 2.37 -14.93
CA LEU A 110 -1.66 3.31 -14.99
C LEU A 110 -2.99 2.66 -15.38
N GLU A 111 -2.96 1.76 -16.37
CA GLU A 111 -4.14 0.99 -16.76
C GLU A 111 -4.63 0.11 -15.60
N TYR A 112 -3.70 -0.59 -14.94
CA TYR A 112 -3.98 -1.39 -13.75
C TYR A 112 -4.64 -0.57 -12.63
N ILE A 113 -4.11 0.61 -12.32
CA ILE A 113 -4.70 1.49 -11.30
C ILE A 113 -6.11 1.92 -11.70
N GLY A 114 -6.31 2.29 -12.97
CA GLY A 114 -7.62 2.71 -13.48
C GLY A 114 -8.68 1.61 -13.43
N GLU A 115 -8.27 0.36 -13.59
CA GLU A 115 -9.17 -0.80 -13.52
C GLU A 115 -9.42 -1.30 -12.10
N THR A 116 -8.41 -1.19 -11.22
CA THR A 116 -8.47 -1.69 -9.84
C THR A 116 -9.26 -0.75 -8.93
N TRP A 117 -8.98 0.56 -9.00
CA TRP A 117 -9.60 1.56 -8.12
C TRP A 117 -10.57 2.46 -8.91
N LYS A 118 -11.77 1.93 -9.16
CA LYS A 118 -12.85 2.62 -9.89
C LYS A 118 -13.59 3.69 -9.08
N ASN A 119 -13.23 3.87 -7.81
CA ASN A 119 -13.76 4.92 -6.98
C ASN A 119 -13.27 6.31 -7.45
N GLY A 120 -14.21 7.26 -7.57
CA GLY A 120 -13.92 8.62 -8.02
C GLY A 120 -13.81 8.77 -9.54
N THR A 121 -13.13 9.83 -9.98
CA THR A 121 -13.04 10.18 -11.40
C THR A 121 -12.24 9.12 -12.18
N PRO A 122 -12.77 8.59 -13.30
CA PRO A 122 -12.04 7.67 -14.15
C PRO A 122 -10.77 8.31 -14.72
N LEU A 123 -9.66 7.56 -14.73
CA LEU A 123 -8.40 8.02 -15.31
C LEU A 123 -8.49 8.19 -16.84
N LEU A 124 -9.29 7.33 -17.49
CA LEU A 124 -9.49 7.33 -18.93
C LEU A 124 -10.97 7.52 -19.28
N PRO A 125 -11.26 8.11 -20.46
CA PRO A 125 -12.62 8.14 -20.98
C PRO A 125 -13.24 6.73 -21.12
N GLN A 126 -14.54 6.62 -20.82
CA GLN A 126 -15.28 5.36 -20.97
C GLN A 126 -15.54 5.01 -22.44
N VAL A 127 -15.74 6.04 -23.28
CA VAL A 127 -15.95 5.89 -24.72
C VAL A 127 -14.67 5.42 -25.41
N SER A 128 -14.75 4.31 -26.15
CA SER A 128 -13.62 3.63 -26.79
C SER A 128 -12.80 4.56 -27.70
N TYR A 129 -13.46 5.34 -28.57
CA TYR A 129 -12.77 6.27 -29.47
C TYR A 129 -11.98 7.36 -28.73
N LYS A 130 -12.57 7.95 -27.68
CA LYS A 130 -11.88 8.96 -26.85
C LYS A 130 -10.71 8.33 -26.10
N ARG A 131 -10.88 7.12 -25.57
CA ARG A 131 -9.81 6.35 -24.91
C ARG A 131 -8.66 6.04 -25.88
N ALA A 132 -8.97 5.66 -27.11
CA ALA A 132 -7.96 5.43 -28.16
C ALA A 132 -7.15 6.70 -28.47
N LYS A 133 -7.80 7.86 -28.56
CA LYS A 133 -7.10 9.16 -28.72
C LYS A 133 -6.15 9.47 -27.56
N VAL A 134 -6.58 9.24 -26.32
CA VAL A 134 -5.72 9.44 -25.15
C VAL A 134 -4.52 8.49 -25.20
N ARG A 135 -4.75 7.20 -25.50
CA ARG A 135 -3.67 6.22 -25.65
C ARG A 135 -2.68 6.59 -26.75
N PHE A 136 -3.17 7.09 -27.90
CA PHE A 136 -2.30 7.59 -28.96
C PHE A 136 -1.35 8.69 -28.48
N TRP A 137 -1.89 9.73 -27.83
CA TRP A 137 -1.07 10.84 -27.34
C TRP A 137 -0.09 10.41 -26.27
N VAL A 138 -0.51 9.52 -25.38
CA VAL A 138 0.34 8.97 -24.33
C VAL A 138 1.50 8.17 -24.93
N SER A 139 1.23 7.31 -25.91
CA SER A 139 2.27 6.54 -26.62
C SER A 139 3.19 7.43 -27.43
N PHE A 140 2.67 8.49 -28.06
CA PHE A 140 3.48 9.47 -28.78
C PHE A 140 4.45 10.18 -27.84
N VAL A 141 3.98 10.70 -26.70
CA VAL A 141 4.84 11.37 -25.71
C VAL A 141 5.89 10.40 -25.17
N GLN A 142 5.51 9.15 -24.86
CA GLN A 142 6.46 8.11 -24.43
C GLN A 142 7.61 7.94 -25.43
N GLN A 143 7.29 7.76 -26.71
CA GLN A 143 8.29 7.58 -27.77
C GLN A 143 9.18 8.81 -27.93
N GLU A 144 8.62 10.02 -27.82
CA GLU A 144 9.41 11.25 -27.89
C GLU A 144 10.37 11.41 -26.69
N LEU A 145 9.93 11.01 -25.49
CA LEU A 145 10.78 11.00 -24.30
C LEU A 145 11.93 9.99 -24.42
N GLU A 146 11.69 8.84 -25.05
CA GLU A 146 12.70 7.84 -25.35
C GLU A 146 13.72 8.34 -26.38
N LYS A 147 13.26 8.92 -27.50
CA LYS A 147 14.12 9.47 -28.56
C LYS A 147 15.05 10.57 -28.06
N LYS A 148 14.54 11.45 -27.19
CA LYS A 148 15.30 12.60 -26.68
C LYS A 148 16.35 12.23 -25.62
N GLY A 149 16.45 10.95 -25.22
CA GLY A 149 17.47 10.48 -24.27
C GLY A 149 17.42 11.20 -22.91
N ALA A 150 16.28 11.79 -22.56
CA ALA A 150 16.20 12.83 -21.56
C ALA A 150 16.14 12.30 -20.12
N TYR A 151 16.95 11.30 -19.72
CA TYR A 151 16.96 10.76 -18.35
C TYR A 151 18.32 10.39 -17.78
N ILE A 152 19.40 11.12 -18.08
CA ILE A 152 20.61 11.04 -17.27
C ILE A 152 21.30 12.41 -17.21
N CYS A 153 20.74 13.33 -16.43
CA CYS A 153 21.48 14.44 -15.85
C CYS A 153 20.89 14.78 -14.47
N ILE A 154 20.78 13.77 -13.61
CA ILE A 154 20.77 14.04 -12.17
C ILE A 154 22.23 14.37 -11.84
N ARG A 155 22.63 15.63 -12.04
CA ARG A 155 23.81 16.15 -11.36
C ARG A 155 23.54 15.91 -9.88
N ALA A 156 24.38 15.08 -9.27
CA ALA A 156 24.47 14.96 -7.83
C ALA A 156 24.71 16.37 -7.28
N CYS A 157 23.71 16.96 -6.65
CA CYS A 157 23.93 18.02 -5.68
C CYS A 157 24.05 17.28 -4.35
N PRO A 158 25.25 17.13 -3.77
CA PRO A 158 25.36 16.71 -2.39
C PRO A 158 24.79 17.86 -1.54
N LEU A 159 23.73 17.58 -0.79
CA LEU A 159 23.43 18.38 0.40
C LEU A 159 24.43 18.00 1.49
#